data_AF-A0A074MAT2-F1
#
_entry.id   AF-A0A074MAT2-F1
#
_cell.length_a   1.000
_cell.length_b   1.000
_cell.length_c   1.000
_cell.angle_alpha   90.00
_cell.angle_beta   90.00
_cell.angle_gamma   90.00
#
_symmetry.space_group_name_H-M   'P 1'
#
loop_
_entity.id
_entity.type
_entity.pdbx_description
1 polymer ?
#
loop_
_entity_poly.entity_id
_entity_poly.type
_entity_poly.pdbx_seq_one_letter_code
_entity_poly.pdbx_strand_id
1 'polypeptide(L)'
;MAAEPSVNHKLMVSREGLEVMAEAVKALTLREERFQRLSDVITTALETVEPESAALPEGFGEDPPLGGPIPINLRLTKRLNKELDMFRASLCERGISHCGVRETVIYCAMQIATE
;
A
#
# COMPACT_ATOMS: atom_id res chain seq x y z
N MET A 1 -7.69 -23.05 16.60
CA MET A 1 -7.41 -21.61 16.43
C MET A 1 -8.43 -21.06 15.44
N ALA A 2 -9.34 -20.19 15.88
CA ALA A 2 -10.27 -19.55 14.96
C ALA A 2 -9.45 -18.62 14.06
N ALA A 3 -9.59 -18.73 12.74
CA ALA A 3 -8.93 -17.82 11.81
C ALA A 3 -9.35 -16.39 12.13
N GLU A 4 -8.38 -15.49 12.27
CA GLU A 4 -8.70 -14.08 12.49
C GLU A 4 -9.60 -13.57 11.35
N PRO A 5 -10.64 -12.81 11.68
CA PRO A 5 -11.52 -12.26 10.66
C PRO A 5 -10.70 -11.38 9.70
N SER A 6 -10.94 -11.58 8.40
CA SER A 6 -10.24 -10.86 7.33
C SER A 6 -11.15 -9.90 6.59
N VAL A 7 -10.61 -8.78 6.13
CA VAL A 7 -11.25 -7.81 5.26
C VAL A 7 -10.69 -7.99 3.85
N ASN A 8 -11.57 -8.01 2.84
CA ASN A 8 -11.16 -8.08 1.45
C ASN A 8 -11.42 -6.74 0.77
N HIS A 9 -10.37 -6.18 0.17
CA HIS A 9 -10.43 -4.98 -0.64
C HIS A 9 -10.31 -5.34 -2.11
N LYS A 10 -11.27 -4.88 -2.91
CA LYS A 10 -11.16 -4.92 -4.37
C LYS A 10 -10.63 -3.59 -4.86
N LEU A 11 -9.37 -3.59 -5.28
CA LEU A 11 -8.67 -2.40 -5.77
C LEU A 11 -8.68 -2.43 -7.30
N MET A 12 -9.10 -1.32 -7.92
CA MET A 12 -9.06 -1.16 -9.37
C MET A 12 -7.86 -0.28 -9.71
N VAL A 13 -6.83 -0.89 -10.31
CA VAL A 13 -5.54 -0.23 -10.56
C VAL A 13 -5.20 -0.14 -12.04
N SER A 14 -4.38 0.85 -12.39
CA SER A 14 -3.75 0.93 -13.70
C SER A 14 -2.59 -0.05 -13.83
N ARG A 15 -2.04 -0.17 -15.04
CA ARG A 15 -0.84 -0.97 -15.29
C ARG A 15 0.34 -0.46 -14.46
N GLU A 16 0.54 0.85 -14.43
CA GLU A 16 1.61 1.49 -13.66
C GLU A 16 1.44 1.19 -12.16
N GLY A 17 0.22 1.28 -11.62
CA GLY A 17 -0.06 0.91 -10.23
C GLY A 17 0.24 -0.56 -9.93
N LEU A 18 -0.05 -1.47 -10.88
CA LEU A 18 0.32 -2.88 -10.76
C LEU A 18 1.84 -3.09 -10.79
N GLU A 19 2.55 -2.39 -11.67
CA GLU A 19 4.01 -2.47 -11.80
C GLU A 19 4.70 -2.03 -10.50
N VAL A 20 4.25 -0.93 -9.90
CA VAL A 20 4.73 -0.46 -8.59
C VAL A 20 4.50 -1.52 -7.49
N MET A 21 3.29 -2.10 -7.42
CA MET A 21 2.99 -3.14 -6.44
C MET A 21 3.85 -4.40 -6.65
N ALA A 22 4.07 -4.79 -7.90
CA ALA A 22 4.89 -5.96 -8.23
C ALA A 22 6.37 -5.72 -7.88
N GLU A 23 6.90 -4.54 -8.18
CA GLU A 23 8.26 -4.16 -7.85
C GLU A 23 8.47 -4.12 -6.33
N ALA A 24 7.53 -3.57 -5.56
CA ALA A 24 7.59 -3.58 -4.10
C ALA A 24 7.64 -5.00 -3.51
N VAL A 25 6.79 -5.91 -4.02
CA VAL A 25 6.80 -7.31 -3.59
C VAL A 25 8.12 -7.99 -3.96
N LYS A 26 8.65 -7.71 -5.15
CA LYS A 26 9.95 -8.24 -5.58
C LYS A 26 11.09 -7.72 -4.71
N ALA A 27 11.16 -6.41 -4.46
CA ALA A 27 12.15 -5.78 -3.61
C ALA A 27 12.15 -6.40 -2.21
N LEU A 28 10.97 -6.49 -1.57
CA LEU A 28 10.85 -7.10 -0.25
C LEU A 28 11.16 -8.59 -0.26
N THR A 29 10.80 -9.32 -1.33
CA THR A 29 11.13 -10.74 -1.49
C THR A 29 12.63 -10.98 -1.54
N LEU A 30 13.35 -10.12 -2.27
CA LEU A 30 14.80 -10.21 -2.37
C LEU A 30 15.47 -9.80 -1.05
N ARG A 31 14.95 -8.77 -0.37
CA ARG A 31 15.47 -8.29 0.92
C ARG A 31 15.35 -9.31 2.05
N GLU A 32 14.20 -9.97 2.13
CA GLU A 32 13.90 -10.95 3.20
C GLU A 32 14.28 -12.40 2.82
N GLU A 33 14.88 -12.60 1.63
CA GLU A 33 15.22 -13.91 1.06
C GLU A 33 14.06 -14.91 1.07
N ARG A 34 12.83 -14.40 0.96
CA ARG A 34 11.59 -15.17 1.08
C ARG A 34 10.49 -14.53 0.28
N PHE A 35 9.69 -15.31 -0.44
CA PHE A 35 8.53 -14.80 -1.18
C PHE A 35 7.53 -14.06 -0.28
N GLN A 36 7.37 -12.77 -0.57
CA GLN A 36 6.45 -11.87 0.11
C GLN A 36 5.17 -11.66 -0.67
N ARG A 37 4.14 -11.17 0.01
CA ARG A 37 2.86 -10.78 -0.57
C ARG A 37 2.66 -9.28 -0.39
N LEU A 38 1.65 -8.75 -1.07
CA LEU A 38 1.27 -7.35 -0.93
C LEU A 38 0.86 -6.98 0.51
N SER A 39 0.32 -7.92 1.28
CA SER A 39 0.04 -7.72 2.71
C SER A 39 1.31 -7.53 3.54
N ASP A 40 2.39 -8.21 3.17
CA ASP A 40 3.68 -8.10 3.85
C ASP A 40 4.33 -6.75 3.51
N VAL A 41 4.25 -6.32 2.24
CA VAL A 41 4.64 -4.96 1.81
C VAL A 41 3.91 -3.89 2.61
N ILE A 42 2.60 -4.02 2.80
CA ILE A 42 1.83 -3.06 3.62
C ILE A 42 2.29 -3.09 5.07
N THR A 43 2.48 -4.27 5.65
CA THR A 43 2.92 -4.43 7.04
C THR A 43 4.26 -3.74 7.24
N THR A 44 5.24 -4.07 6.40
CA THR A 44 6.57 -3.48 6.44
C THR A 44 6.51 -1.96 6.26
N ALA A 45 5.76 -1.46 5.28
CA ALA A 45 5.64 -0.02 5.07
C ALA A 45 5.04 0.68 6.30
N LEU A 46 4.06 0.09 6.97
CA LEU A 46 3.48 0.66 8.19
C LEU A 46 4.45 0.64 9.39
N GLU A 47 5.40 -0.28 9.40
CA GLU A 47 6.43 -0.39 10.44
C GLU A 47 7.63 0.53 10.19
N THR A 48 7.98 0.79 8.93
CA THR A 48 9.18 1.56 8.56
C THR A 48 8.89 3.01 8.19
N VAL A 49 7.68 3.31 7.72
CA VAL A 49 7.31 4.65 7.26
C VAL A 49 6.64 5.41 8.39
N GLU A 50 7.35 6.40 8.93
CA GLU A 50 6.74 7.37 9.81
C GLU A 50 5.80 8.27 9.00
N PRO A 51 4.49 8.32 9.31
CA PRO A 51 3.54 9.16 8.58
C PRO A 51 3.88 10.66 8.69
N GLU A 52 4.68 11.06 9.67
CA GLU A 52 5.14 12.45 9.88
C GLU A 52 6.37 12.80 9.01
N SER A 53 7.29 11.85 8.82
CA SER A 53 8.53 12.01 8.02
C SER A 53 8.36 11.59 6.56
N ALA A 54 7.23 10.97 6.22
CA ALA A 54 6.87 10.51 4.89
C ALA A 54 6.91 11.68 3.89
N ALA A 55 8.00 11.79 3.13
CA ALA A 55 8.01 12.60 1.91
C ALA A 55 7.06 11.94 0.92
N LEU A 56 6.15 12.73 0.34
CA LEU A 56 5.36 12.23 -0.79
C LEU A 56 6.35 11.86 -1.89
N PRO A 57 6.36 10.61 -2.38
CA PRO A 57 7.22 10.27 -3.50
C PRO A 57 6.85 11.21 -4.66
N GLU A 58 7.86 11.68 -5.40
CA GLU A 58 7.67 12.65 -6.49
C GLU A 58 6.53 12.18 -7.43
N GLY A 59 5.55 13.05 -7.68
CA GLY A 59 4.39 12.75 -8.52
C GLY A 59 3.16 12.14 -7.84
N PHE A 60 3.19 11.83 -6.53
CA PHE A 60 2.03 11.24 -5.82
C PHE A 60 0.82 12.20 -5.68
N GLY A 61 1.02 13.51 -5.87
CA GLY A 61 -0.02 14.55 -5.71
C GLY A 61 -0.56 15.17 -7.00
N GLU A 62 0.03 14.89 -8.17
CA GLU A 62 -0.28 15.59 -9.43
C GLU A 62 -1.28 14.83 -10.34
N ASP A 63 -2.24 14.13 -9.73
CA ASP A 63 -3.23 13.28 -10.41
C ASP A 63 -2.63 11.94 -10.89
N PRO A 64 -2.44 10.97 -9.99
CA PRO A 64 -2.00 9.66 -10.42
C PRO A 64 -3.16 8.97 -11.17
N PRO A 65 -3.02 8.54 -12.44
CA PRO A 65 -3.96 7.64 -13.08
C PRO A 65 -3.73 6.22 -12.52
N LEU A 66 -3.75 6.07 -11.20
CA LEU A 66 -3.57 4.81 -10.50
C LEU A 66 -4.86 4.01 -10.46
N GLY A 67 -5.99 4.64 -10.80
CA GLY A 67 -7.22 3.95 -11.12
C GLY A 67 -7.19 3.39 -12.53
N GLY A 68 -7.51 2.10 -12.69
CA GLY A 68 -7.54 1.46 -14.00
C GLY A 68 -8.34 0.17 -14.02
N PRO A 69 -8.33 -0.56 -15.15
CA PRO A 69 -9.22 -1.70 -15.36
C PRO A 69 -8.76 -2.98 -14.65
N ILE A 70 -7.58 -3.00 -14.03
CA ILE A 70 -6.98 -4.22 -13.49
C ILE A 70 -7.50 -4.43 -12.05
N PRO A 71 -8.22 -5.53 -11.76
CA PRO A 71 -8.70 -5.82 -10.42
C PRO A 71 -7.64 -6.54 -9.59
N ILE A 72 -7.34 -6.01 -8.41
CA ILE A 72 -6.51 -6.67 -7.39
C ILE A 72 -7.38 -6.96 -6.18
N ASN A 73 -7.33 -8.21 -5.70
CA ASN A 73 -7.98 -8.61 -4.46
C ASN A 73 -6.93 -8.63 -3.35
N LEU A 74 -7.02 -7.67 -2.43
CA LEU A 74 -6.16 -7.59 -1.27
C LEU A 74 -6.91 -8.08 -0.04
N ARG A 75 -6.38 -9.12 0.61
CA ARG A 75 -6.92 -9.65 1.86
C ARG A 75 -6.05 -9.22 3.03
N LEU A 76 -6.64 -8.49 3.97
CA LEU A 76 -5.98 -8.04 5.20
C LEU A 76 -6.64 -8.68 6.42
N THR A 77 -5.89 -8.88 7.49
CA THR A 77 -6.49 -9.17 8.81
C THR A 77 -7.23 -7.92 9.30
N LYS A 78 -8.23 -8.08 10.19
CA LYS A 78 -8.91 -6.92 10.78
C LYS A 78 -7.93 -5.94 11.47
N ARG A 79 -6.87 -6.47 12.09
CA ARG A 79 -5.84 -5.67 12.73
C ARG A 79 -5.08 -4.81 11.70
N LEU A 80 -4.51 -5.46 10.68
CA LEU A 80 -3.74 -4.77 9.65
C LEU A 80 -4.61 -3.77 8.86
N ASN A 81 -5.88 -4.12 8.62
CA ASN A 81 -6.83 -3.19 8.03
C ASN A 81 -7.00 -1.92 8.87
N LYS A 82 -7.12 -2.06 10.19
CA LYS A 82 -7.28 -0.92 11.09
C LYS A 82 -6.03 -0.05 11.11
N GLU A 83 -4.85 -0.66 11.11
CA GLU A 83 -3.57 0.06 11.02
C GLU A 83 -3.47 0.83 9.70
N LEU A 84 -3.85 0.21 8.58
CA LEU A 84 -3.92 0.87 7.29
C LEU A 84 -4.92 2.04 7.27
N ASP A 85 -6.10 1.90 7.88
CA ASP A 85 -7.09 3.00 7.96
C ASP A 85 -6.58 4.18 8.81
N MET A 86 -5.85 3.90 9.90
CA MET A 86 -5.23 4.96 10.71
C MET A 86 -4.14 5.69 9.92
N PHE A 87 -3.26 4.94 9.24
CA PHE A 87 -2.23 5.51 8.40
C PHE A 87 -2.81 6.34 7.25
N ARG A 88 -3.86 5.82 6.60
CA ARG A 88 -4.64 6.54 5.59
C ARG A 88 -5.19 7.86 6.12
N ALA A 89 -5.78 7.87 7.33
CA ALA A 89 -6.30 9.09 7.93
C ALA A 89 -5.19 10.14 8.12
N SER A 90 -4.01 9.74 8.61
CA SER A 90 -2.85 10.63 8.73
C SER A 90 -2.38 11.17 7.37
N LEU A 91 -2.40 10.35 6.32
CA LEU A 91 -2.09 10.81 4.96
C LEU A 91 -3.12 11.81 4.42
N CYS A 92 -4.42 11.61 4.69
CA CYS A 92 -5.49 12.55 4.32
C CYS A 92 -5.27 13.94 4.96
N GLU A 93 -4.94 13.97 6.26
CA GLU A 93 -4.75 15.22 7.01
C GLU A 93 -3.61 16.08 6.45
N ARG A 94 -2.66 15.47 5.74
CA ARG A 94 -1.52 16.14 5.09
C ARG A 94 -1.81 16.70 3.69
N GLY A 95 -3.08 16.68 3.25
CA GLY A 95 -3.50 17.35 2.01
C GLY A 95 -3.47 16.49 0.75
N ILE A 96 -3.32 15.16 0.89
CA ILE A 96 -3.52 14.24 -0.24
C ILE A 96 -5.03 14.19 -0.51
N SER A 97 -5.45 14.94 -1.53
CA SER A 97 -6.87 15.20 -1.84
C SER A 97 -7.66 13.92 -2.22
N HIS A 98 -6.97 12.81 -2.51
CA HIS A 98 -7.54 11.52 -2.88
C HIS A 98 -6.93 10.33 -2.12
N CYS A 99 -6.96 10.35 -0.78
CA CYS A 99 -6.49 9.22 0.04
C CYS A 99 -7.58 8.15 0.21
N GLY A 100 -7.78 7.31 -0.80
CA GLY A 100 -8.53 6.05 -0.67
C GLY A 100 -7.64 4.89 -0.22
N VAL A 101 -8.24 3.72 0.03
CA VAL A 101 -7.48 2.50 0.37
C VAL A 101 -6.51 2.13 -0.75
N ARG A 102 -6.91 2.28 -2.02
CA ARG A 102 -6.04 2.03 -3.17
C ARG A 102 -4.79 2.90 -3.13
N GLU A 103 -4.97 4.21 -2.98
CA GLU A 103 -3.87 5.17 -2.99
C GLU A 103 -2.94 4.91 -1.81
N THR A 104 -3.49 4.59 -0.64
CA THR A 104 -2.71 4.21 0.55
C THR A 104 -1.86 2.96 0.28
N VAL A 105 -2.44 1.93 -0.34
CA VAL A 105 -1.70 0.69 -0.67
C VAL A 105 -0.60 0.96 -1.69
N ILE A 106 -0.87 1.79 -2.70
CA ILE A 106 0.14 2.14 -3.70
C ILE A 106 1.25 2.98 -3.07
N TYR A 107 0.90 3.91 -2.19
CA TYR A 107 1.87 4.66 -1.41
C TYR A 107 2.81 3.74 -0.64
N CYS A 108 2.27 2.78 0.11
CA CYS A 108 3.07 1.77 0.82
C CYS A 108 3.99 1.02 -0.16
N ALA A 109 3.49 0.62 -1.32
CA ALA A 109 4.30 -0.06 -2.33
C ALA A 109 5.42 0.84 -2.88
N MET A 110 5.16 2.12 -3.15
CA MET A 110 6.19 3.07 -3.62
C MET A 110 7.32 3.23 -2.60
N GLN A 111 6.99 3.31 -1.32
CA GLN A 111 7.99 3.43 -0.25
C GLN A 111 8.94 2.22 -0.26
N ILE A 112 8.40 1.01 -0.32
CA ILE A 112 9.21 -0.22 -0.34
C ILE A 112 9.95 -0.41 -1.67
N ALA A 113 9.38 0.03 -2.80
CA ALA A 113 10.02 -0.12 -4.11
C ALA A 113 11.21 0.85 -4.33
N THR A 114 11.32 1.92 -3.52
CA THR A 114 12.37 2.94 -3.65
C THR A 114 13.53 2.73 -2.67
N GLU A 115 13.42 1.76 -1.75
CA GLU A 115 14.47 1.36 -0.80
C GLU A 115 15.59 0.52 -1.44
#